data_AF-A0AAD3HQ37-F1
#
_entry.id   AF-A0AAD3HQ37-F1
#
_cell.length_a   1.000
_cell.length_b   1.000
_cell.length_c   1.000
_cell.angle_alpha   90.00
_cell.angle_beta   90.00
_cell.angle_gamma   90.00
#
_symmetry.space_group_name_H-M   'P 1'
#
loop_
_entity.id
_entity.type
_entity.pdbx_description
1 polymer ?
#
loop_
_entity_poly.entity_id
_entity_poly.type
_entity_poly.pdbx_seq_one_letter_code
_entity_poly.pdbx_strand_id
1 'polypeptide(L)'
;VKYILGFSVPRQDRLHDQARTYIENFHNLKWQEFIMGTVFLALLTVFKEVGKRSKRFRWLRPIGPLTVCILGLIAVYAGHVDVRGIKVVGAIKKGLPTPTISWWLPMPEINKLFPTAIVVMLVDLLESTSIARALARKNKYELVANQEIV
;
A
#
# COMPACT_ATOMS: atom_id res chain seq x y z
N VAL A 1 -4.40 -8.34 4.44
CA VAL A 1 -4.56 -9.56 5.26
C VAL A 1 -3.79 -10.74 4.69
N LYS A 2 -4.01 -11.13 3.41
CA LYS A 2 -3.25 -12.18 2.69
C LYS A 2 -1.74 -12.23 2.99
N TYR A 3 -1.04 -11.10 2.87
CA TYR A 3 0.42 -11.02 3.06
C TYR A 3 0.89 -11.07 4.52
N ILE A 4 -0.01 -10.89 5.50
CA ILE A 4 0.31 -11.05 6.92
C ILE A 4 0.01 -12.49 7.36
N LEU A 5 -1.02 -13.12 6.79
CA LEU A 5 -1.37 -14.51 7.13
C LEU A 5 -0.53 -15.56 6.38
N GLY A 6 0.09 -15.19 5.25
CA GLY A 6 1.05 -16.01 4.53
C GLY A 6 0.51 -17.14 3.66
N PHE A 7 -0.81 -17.18 3.43
CA PHE A 7 -1.44 -18.08 2.47
C PHE A 7 -2.18 -17.32 1.37
N SER A 8 -2.23 -17.90 0.17
CA SER A 8 -2.91 -17.31 -0.98
C SER A 8 -4.32 -17.86 -1.13
N VAL A 9 -5.31 -17.01 -0.87
CA VAL A 9 -6.72 -17.30 -1.18
C VAL A 9 -7.04 -16.84 -2.62
N PRO A 10 -7.76 -17.64 -3.43
CA PRO A 10 -8.29 -17.19 -4.71
C PRO A 10 -9.15 -15.92 -4.51
N ARG A 11 -9.05 -14.98 -5.45
CA ARG A 11 -9.81 -13.72 -5.36
C ARG A 11 -11.27 -14.05 -5.66
N GLN A 12 -12.15 -13.75 -4.70
CA GLN A 12 -13.60 -13.88 -4.85
C GLN A 12 -14.21 -12.50 -5.08
N ASP A 13 -15.29 -12.44 -5.87
CA ASP A 13 -16.00 -11.18 -6.17
C ASP A 13 -16.87 -10.70 -5.00
N ARG A 14 -17.24 -11.61 -4.10
CA ARG A 14 -18.08 -11.33 -2.93
C ARG A 14 -17.25 -11.30 -1.64
N LEU A 15 -17.46 -10.24 -0.85
CA LEU A 15 -16.73 -10.03 0.41
C LEU A 15 -17.01 -11.13 1.44
N HIS A 16 -18.25 -11.62 1.54
CA HIS A 16 -18.61 -12.65 2.51
C HIS A 16 -17.96 -14.00 2.16
N ASP A 17 -17.93 -14.38 0.88
CA ASP A 17 -17.27 -15.60 0.42
C ASP A 17 -15.76 -15.53 0.67
N GLN A 18 -15.17 -14.36 0.44
CA GLN A 18 -13.77 -14.12 0.75
C GLN A 18 -13.49 -14.23 2.26
N ALA A 19 -14.33 -13.65 3.11
CA ALA A 19 -14.20 -13.73 4.56
C ALA A 19 -14.33 -15.17 5.08
N ARG A 20 -15.33 -15.92 4.60
CA ARG A 20 -15.51 -17.33 4.93
C ARG A 20 -14.28 -18.16 4.57
N THR A 21 -13.75 -17.94 3.36
CA THR A 21 -12.55 -18.65 2.88
C THR A 21 -11.33 -18.35 3.75
N TYR A 22 -11.17 -17.12 4.27
CA TYR A 22 -10.09 -16.80 5.20
C TYR A 22 -10.22 -17.50 6.55
N ILE A 23 -11.44 -17.67 7.07
CA ILE A 23 -11.70 -18.36 8.34
C ILE A 23 -11.42 -19.86 8.18
N GLU A 24 -11.89 -20.47 7.10
CA GLU A 24 -11.69 -21.90 6.83
C GLU A 24 -10.20 -22.23 6.60
N ASN A 25 -9.45 -21.33 5.95
CA ASN A 25 -8.02 -21.52 5.69
C ASN A 25 -7.11 -20.99 6.81
N PHE A 26 -7.67 -20.57 7.94
CA PHE A 26 -6.88 -19.99 9.04
C PHE A 26 -5.82 -20.97 9.58
N HIS A 27 -6.06 -22.29 9.45
CA HIS A 27 -5.11 -23.31 9.86
C HIS A 27 -3.82 -23.33 9.02
N ASN A 28 -3.85 -22.84 7.78
CA ASN A 28 -2.69 -22.77 6.88
C ASN A 28 -1.83 -21.51 7.09
N LEU A 29 -1.94 -20.89 8.27
CA LEU A 29 -1.22 -19.67 8.63
C LEU A 29 0.28 -19.96 8.73
N LYS A 30 1.07 -19.16 8.01
CA LYS A 30 2.52 -19.17 8.18
C LYS A 30 2.90 -18.28 9.36
N TRP A 31 3.26 -18.91 10.47
CA TRP A 31 3.53 -18.20 11.72
C TRP A 31 4.67 -17.17 11.56
N GLN A 32 5.64 -17.44 10.68
CA GLN A 32 6.75 -16.53 10.38
C GLN A 32 6.28 -15.22 9.73
N GLU A 33 5.42 -15.28 8.70
CA GLU A 33 4.88 -14.09 8.02
C GLU A 33 3.98 -13.27 8.97
N PHE A 34 3.22 -13.97 9.80
CA PHE A 34 2.33 -13.36 10.78
C PHE A 34 3.08 -12.59 11.87
N ILE A 35 4.09 -13.21 12.49
CA ILE A 35 4.90 -12.53 13.51
C ILE A 35 5.63 -11.34 12.91
N MET A 36 6.25 -11.49 11.73
CA MET A 36 6.96 -10.40 11.07
C MET A 36 6.05 -9.21 10.74
N GLY A 37 4.88 -9.48 10.15
CA GLY A 37 3.88 -8.44 9.85
C GLY A 37 3.38 -7.75 11.11
N THR A 38 3.15 -8.50 12.19
CA THR A 38 2.70 -7.96 13.49
C THR A 38 3.78 -7.08 14.12
N VAL A 39 5.05 -7.51 14.11
CA VAL A 39 6.18 -6.73 14.62
C VAL A 39 6.35 -5.42 13.84
N PHE A 40 6.24 -5.44 12.50
CA PHE A 40 6.35 -4.21 11.70
C PHE A 40 5.17 -3.26 11.94
N LEU A 41 3.95 -3.78 12.06
CA LEU A 41 2.79 -2.96 12.41
C LEU A 41 2.91 -2.36 13.82
N ALA A 42 3.41 -3.13 14.79
CA ALA A 42 3.68 -2.65 16.13
C ALA A 42 4.74 -1.54 16.13
N LEU A 43 5.85 -1.73 15.42
CA LEU A 43 6.91 -0.72 15.27
C LEU A 43 6.38 0.58 14.65
N LEU A 44 5.59 0.50 13.57
CA LEU A 44 4.97 1.67 12.95
C LEU A 44 4.04 2.42 13.92
N THR A 45 3.23 1.67 14.67
CA THR A 45 2.32 2.24 15.66
C THR A 45 3.08 2.93 16.79
N VAL A 46 4.17 2.32 17.28
CA VAL A 46 5.04 2.91 18.30
C VAL A 46 5.67 4.20 17.79
N PHE A 47 6.24 4.21 16.58
CA PHE A 47 6.83 5.42 16.00
C PHE A 47 5.81 6.53 15.81
N LYS A 48 4.58 6.19 15.39
CA LYS A 48 3.47 7.14 15.27
C LYS A 48 3.07 7.74 16.62
N GLU A 49 2.93 6.93 17.67
CA GLU A 49 2.50 7.41 18.99
C GLU A 49 3.60 8.16 19.74
N VAL A 50 4.85 7.70 19.66
CA VAL A 50 6.00 8.42 20.24
C VAL A 50 6.17 9.78 19.58
N GLY A 51 6.08 9.85 18.25
CA GLY A 51 6.15 11.11 17.51
C GLY A 51 4.98 12.06 17.77
N LYS A 52 3.83 11.55 18.24
CA LYS A 52 2.68 12.35 18.68
C LYS A 52 2.86 12.89 20.11
N ARG A 53 3.36 12.06 21.04
CA ARG A 53 3.45 12.40 22.47
C ARG A 53 4.58 13.39 22.79
N SER A 54 5.71 13.35 22.08
CA SER A 54 6.88 14.18 22.41
C SER A 54 7.25 15.15 21.28
N LYS A 55 7.34 16.45 21.61
CA LYS A 55 7.81 17.49 20.66
C LYS A 55 9.23 17.22 20.15
N ARG A 56 10.10 16.60 20.97
CA ARG A 56 11.48 16.24 20.59
C ARG A 56 11.53 15.16 19.50
N PHE A 57 10.54 14.26 19.50
CA PHE A 57 10.48 13.08 18.65
C PHE A 57 9.51 13.21 17.47
N ARG A 58 9.02 14.42 17.17
CA ARG A 58 8.05 14.66 16.08
C ARG A 58 8.54 14.15 14.71
N TRP A 59 9.84 14.19 14.49
CA TRP A 59 10.53 13.73 13.27
C TRP A 59 10.39 12.21 13.02
N LEU A 60 10.11 11.41 14.06
CA LEU A 60 9.90 9.96 13.91
C LEU A 60 8.63 9.63 13.12
N ARG A 61 7.64 10.53 13.10
CA ARG A 61 6.38 10.29 12.40
C ARG A 61 6.51 10.25 10.87
N PRO A 62 7.15 11.25 10.20
CA PRO A 62 7.37 11.17 8.75
C PRO A 62 8.41 10.13 8.35
N ILE A 63 9.41 9.85 9.21
CA ILE A 63 10.52 8.92 8.92
C ILE A 63 10.16 7.45 9.25
N GLY A 64 9.09 7.24 10.02
CA GLY A 64 8.71 5.92 10.53
C GLY A 64 8.57 4.82 9.47
N PRO A 65 7.82 5.03 8.38
CA PRO A 65 7.70 4.04 7.31
C PRO A 65 9.04 3.65 6.68
N LEU A 66 9.89 4.63 6.37
CA LEU A 66 11.21 4.39 5.77
C LEU A 66 12.12 3.60 6.71
N THR A 67 12.16 3.97 7.99
CA THR A 67 12.98 3.27 8.99
C THR A 67 12.52 1.83 9.19
N VAL A 68 11.22 1.57 9.26
CA VAL A 68 10.69 0.20 9.35
C VAL A 68 11.04 -0.61 8.09
N CYS A 69 10.96 -0.01 6.89
CA CYS A 69 11.39 -0.68 5.66
C CYS A 69 12.88 -1.05 5.68
N ILE A 70 13.75 -0.14 6.13
CA ILE A 70 15.20 -0.39 6.23
C ILE A 70 15.50 -1.49 7.26
N LEU A 71 14.88 -1.42 8.44
CA LEU A 71 15.02 -2.45 9.46
C LEU A 71 14.52 -3.81 8.96
N GLY A 72 13.42 -3.83 8.21
CA GLY A 72 12.91 -5.03 7.59
C GLY A 72 13.86 -5.62 6.55
N LEU A 73 14.49 -4.77 5.73
CA LEU A 73 15.51 -5.21 4.78
C LEU A 73 16.70 -5.85 5.49
N ILE A 74 17.21 -5.22 6.55
CA ILE A 74 18.32 -5.75 7.35
C ILE A 74 17.93 -7.08 8.01
N ALA A 75 16.73 -7.18 8.58
CA ALA A 75 16.23 -8.40 9.21
C ALA A 75 16.09 -9.56 8.22
N VAL A 76 15.57 -9.30 7.02
CA VAL A 76 15.46 -10.30 5.95
C VAL A 76 16.84 -10.78 5.50
N TYR A 77 17.77 -9.85 5.28
CA TYR A 77 19.12 -10.14 4.82
C TYR A 77 19.93 -10.93 5.85
N ALA A 78 19.98 -10.47 7.11
CA ALA A 78 20.72 -11.15 8.17
C ALA A 78 20.08 -12.49 8.58
N GLY A 79 18.76 -12.58 8.52
CA GLY A 79 18.02 -13.78 8.91
C GLY A 79 17.89 -14.84 7.82
N HIS A 80 18.35 -14.57 6.58
CA HIS A 80 18.09 -15.40 5.40
C HIS A 80 16.62 -15.85 5.33
N VAL A 81 15.72 -14.87 5.49
CA VAL A 81 14.29 -15.14 5.67
C VAL A 81 13.62 -15.52 4.34
N ASP A 82 14.29 -15.20 3.22
CA ASP A 82 13.95 -15.60 1.86
C ASP A 82 13.89 -17.13 1.69
N VAL A 83 14.82 -17.87 2.30
CA VAL A 83 14.80 -19.36 2.27
C VAL A 83 13.87 -19.98 3.30
N ARG A 84 13.34 -19.18 4.25
CA ARG A 84 12.48 -19.63 5.36
C ARG A 84 10.98 -19.51 5.07
N GLY A 85 10.62 -19.37 3.79
CA GLY A 85 9.23 -19.46 3.33
C GLY A 85 8.45 -18.15 3.34
N ILE A 86 9.09 -17.00 3.61
CA ILE A 86 8.50 -15.67 3.43
C ILE A 86 8.73 -15.19 2.01
N LYS A 87 7.66 -14.75 1.33
CA LYS A 87 7.77 -14.22 -0.03
C LYS A 87 8.46 -12.85 -0.04
N VAL A 88 9.60 -12.76 -0.73
CA VAL A 88 10.33 -11.51 -0.97
C VAL A 88 9.97 -10.93 -2.34
N VAL A 89 10.19 -9.61 -2.50
CA VAL A 89 9.87 -8.86 -3.74
C VAL A 89 10.69 -9.35 -4.96
N GLY A 90 11.86 -9.94 -4.72
CA GLY A 90 12.75 -10.45 -5.77
C GLY A 90 13.58 -9.35 -6.44
N ALA A 91 14.10 -9.65 -7.63
CA ALA A 91 14.97 -8.73 -8.37
C ALA A 91 14.17 -7.63 -9.07
N ILE A 92 14.53 -6.37 -8.82
CA ILE A 92 13.96 -5.20 -9.50
C ILE A 92 14.91 -4.81 -10.64
N LYS A 93 14.42 -4.83 -11.88
CA LYS A 93 15.20 -4.43 -13.06
C LYS A 93 15.60 -2.95 -12.93
N LYS A 94 16.86 -2.65 -13.25
CA LYS A 94 17.39 -1.28 -13.21
C LYS A 94 17.00 -0.53 -14.49
N GLY A 95 16.77 0.77 -14.37
CA GLY A 95 16.45 1.66 -15.48
C GLY A 95 14.95 1.86 -15.70
N LEU A 96 14.63 2.76 -16.62
CA LEU A 96 13.24 3.01 -17.04
C LEU A 96 12.78 1.91 -18.00
N PRO A 97 11.50 1.48 -17.93
CA PRO A 97 10.94 0.62 -18.95
C PRO A 97 10.92 1.36 -20.30
N THR A 98 11.11 0.63 -21.40
CA THR A 98 11.02 1.19 -22.76
C THR A 98 9.59 1.70 -23.03
N PRO A 99 9.42 2.87 -23.68
CA PRO A 99 8.10 3.40 -24.04
C PRO A 99 7.29 2.35 -24.77
N THR A 100 6.11 2.02 -24.24
CA THR A 100 5.40 0.81 -24.66
C THR A 100 4.21 1.10 -25.56
N ILE A 101 4.12 2.30 -26.14
CA ILE A 101 2.98 2.84 -26.91
C ILE A 101 2.44 1.87 -27.97
N SER A 102 3.32 1.10 -28.62
CA SER A 102 2.93 0.08 -29.61
C SER A 102 2.25 -1.16 -29.03
N TRP A 103 2.40 -1.46 -27.74
CA TRP A 103 1.74 -2.60 -27.07
C TRP A 103 0.27 -2.32 -26.76
N TRP A 104 -0.10 -1.06 -26.57
CA TRP A 104 -1.44 -0.68 -26.14
C TRP A 104 -2.43 -0.59 -27.31
N LEU A 105 -1.95 -0.59 -28.55
CA LEU A 105 -2.77 -0.44 -29.75
C LEU A 105 -2.78 -1.76 -30.54
N PRO A 106 -3.96 -2.33 -30.84
CA PRO A 106 -5.31 -1.86 -30.49
C PRO A 106 -5.68 -2.10 -29.02
N MET A 107 -6.60 -1.31 -28.46
CA MET A 107 -7.18 -1.51 -27.11
C MET A 107 -8.54 -2.25 -27.19
N PRO A 108 -8.56 -3.59 -27.31
CA PRO A 108 -9.80 -4.35 -27.53
C PRO A 108 -10.78 -4.26 -26.35
N GLU A 109 -10.29 -4.03 -25.14
CA GLU A 109 -11.07 -4.06 -23.90
C GLU A 109 -11.50 -2.66 -23.41
N ILE A 110 -11.34 -1.62 -24.23
CA ILE A 110 -11.64 -0.23 -23.83
C ILE A 110 -13.08 -0.07 -23.35
N ASN A 111 -14.04 -0.72 -24.03
CA ASN A 111 -15.46 -0.65 -23.68
C ASN A 111 -15.77 -1.28 -22.32
N LYS A 112 -15.03 -2.32 -21.91
CA LYS A 112 -15.20 -2.96 -20.60
C LYS A 112 -14.55 -2.14 -19.48
N LEU A 113 -13.43 -1.49 -19.77
CA LEU A 113 -12.67 -0.70 -18.80
C LEU A 113 -13.24 0.71 -18.61
N PHE A 114 -13.91 1.27 -19.63
CA PHE A 114 -14.39 2.65 -19.63
C PHE A 114 -15.30 3.00 -18.44
N PRO A 115 -16.31 2.20 -18.07
CA PRO A 115 -17.15 2.51 -16.90
C PRO A 115 -16.35 2.51 -15.60
N THR A 116 -15.44 1.55 -15.41
CA THR A 116 -14.58 1.49 -14.23
C THR A 116 -13.60 2.67 -14.19
N ALA A 117 -13.06 3.08 -15.33
CA ALA A 117 -12.16 4.22 -15.44
C ALA A 117 -12.85 5.52 -15.02
N ILE A 118 -14.10 5.75 -15.44
CA ILE A 118 -14.89 6.92 -14.99
C ILE A 118 -15.07 6.89 -13.47
N VAL A 119 -15.41 5.75 -12.90
CA VAL A 119 -15.59 5.62 -11.44
C VAL A 119 -14.28 5.92 -10.70
N VAL A 120 -13.15 5.35 -11.14
CA VAL A 120 -11.84 5.59 -10.54
C VAL A 120 -11.45 7.06 -10.68
N MET A 121 -11.63 7.67 -11.86
CA MET A 121 -11.36 9.09 -12.10
C MET A 121 -12.16 9.99 -11.14
N LEU A 122 -13.46 9.73 -10.98
CA LEU A 122 -14.29 10.53 -10.08
C LEU A 122 -13.84 10.40 -8.62
N VAL A 123 -13.50 9.18 -8.16
CA VAL A 123 -12.99 8.95 -6.81
C VAL A 123 -11.67 9.68 -6.59
N ASP A 124 -10.74 9.60 -7.54
CA ASP A 124 -9.42 10.24 -7.47
C ASP A 124 -9.53 11.77 -7.45
N LEU A 125 -10.37 12.35 -8.32
CA LEU A 125 -10.64 13.79 -8.34
C LEU A 125 -11.26 14.29 -7.03
N LEU A 126 -12.20 13.54 -6.46
CA LEU A 126 -12.82 13.88 -5.18
C LEU A 126 -11.82 13.79 -4.02
N GLU A 127 -10.96 12.78 -3.99
CA GLU A 127 -9.94 12.60 -2.96
C GLU A 127 -8.90 13.74 -3.01
N SER A 128 -8.33 13.99 -4.20
CA SER A 128 -7.33 15.04 -4.42
C SER A 128 -7.85 16.42 -4.03
N THR A 129 -9.03 16.81 -4.55
CA THR A 129 -9.63 18.12 -4.25
C THR A 129 -10.04 18.27 -2.78
N SER A 130 -10.43 17.18 -2.12
CA SER A 130 -10.74 17.19 -0.68
C SER A 130 -9.50 17.45 0.17
N ILE A 131 -8.37 16.82 -0.16
CA ILE A 131 -7.09 17.04 0.51
C ILE A 131 -6.60 18.47 0.27
N ALA A 132 -6.65 18.93 -0.98
CA ALA A 132 -6.25 20.29 -1.35
C ALA A 132 -7.06 21.32 -0.53
N ARG A 133 -8.39 21.18 -0.46
CA ARG A 133 -9.25 22.07 0.34
C ARG A 133 -8.95 22.03 1.83
N ALA A 134 -8.67 20.86 2.37
CA ALA A 134 -8.26 20.72 3.76
C ALA A 134 -6.93 21.45 4.04
N LEU A 135 -6.00 21.39 3.10
CA LEU A 135 -4.70 22.06 3.19
C LEU A 135 -4.83 23.59 3.04
N ALA A 136 -5.66 24.05 2.11
CA ALA A 136 -5.99 25.47 1.91
C ALA A 136 -6.61 26.09 3.16
N ARG A 137 -7.61 25.42 3.74
CA ARG A 137 -8.23 25.86 5.01
C ARG A 137 -7.23 25.92 6.15
N LYS A 138 -6.33 24.93 6.24
CA LYS A 138 -5.30 24.86 7.29
C LYS A 138 -4.25 25.97 7.16
N ASN A 139 -3.86 26.31 5.93
CA ASN A 139 -2.80 27.29 5.66
C ASN A 139 -3.33 28.68 5.25
N LYS A 140 -4.66 28.87 5.24
CA LYS A 140 -5.35 30.15 4.94
C LYS A 140 -5.04 30.72 3.55
N TYR A 141 -4.97 29.87 2.53
CA TYR A 141 -4.91 30.30 1.13
C TYR A 141 -6.19 29.93 0.38
N GLU A 142 -6.49 30.65 -0.69
CA GLU A 142 -7.62 30.33 -1.58
C GLU A 142 -7.23 29.30 -2.62
N LEU A 143 -8.19 28.44 -2.97
CA LEU A 143 -7.95 27.29 -3.82
C LEU A 143 -8.71 27.46 -5.14
N VAL A 144 -7.97 27.55 -6.24
CA VAL A 144 -8.53 27.74 -7.58
C VAL A 144 -8.90 26.37 -8.14
N ALA A 145 -10.17 25.99 -8.03
CA ALA A 145 -10.65 24.65 -8.38
C ALA A 145 -10.30 24.20 -9.80
N ASN A 146 -10.24 25.12 -10.76
CA ASN A 146 -9.99 24.80 -12.17
C ASN A 146 -8.53 24.35 -12.44
N GLN A 147 -7.57 24.79 -11.61
CA GLN A 147 -6.15 24.44 -11.74
C GLN A 147 -5.80 23.09 -11.11
N GLU A 148 -6.70 22.51 -10.32
CA GLU A 148 -6.48 21.20 -9.69
C GLU A 148 -6.99 20.04 -10.57
N ILE A 149 -7.76 20.35 -11.62
CA ILE A 149 -8.40 19.37 -12.50
C ILE A 149 -7.67 19.25 -13.85
N VAL A 150 -6.92 20.28 -14.25
CA VAL A 150 -6.25 20.41 -15.55
C VAL A 150 -4.74 20.26 -15.42
#